data_AF-A0A969KRW9-F1
#
_entry.id   AF-A0A969KRW9-F1
#
_cell.length_a   1.000
_cell.length_b   1.000
_cell.length_c   1.000
_cell.angle_alpha   90.00
_cell.angle_beta   90.00
_cell.angle_gamma   90.00
#
_symmetry.space_group_name_H-M   'P 1'
#
loop_
_entity.id
_entity.type
_entity.pdbx_description
1 polymer ?
#
loop_
_entity_poly.entity_id
_entity_poly.type
_entity_poly.pdbx_seq_one_letter_code
_entity_poly.pdbx_strand_id
1 'polypeptide(L)' 'MLKQGAMGSQVVELQKRLKEKNFNIGKVDGDFGPGTKTAVMAFQKSVGLTPDGVAGEKP' A
#
# COMPACT_ATOMS: atom_id res chain seq x y z
N MET A 1 -6.23 -2.05 -9.46
CA MET A 1 -6.53 -1.75 -8.04
C MET A 1 -5.98 -2.85 -7.16
N LEU A 2 -5.15 -2.52 -6.18
CA LEU A 2 -4.57 -3.42 -5.19
C LEU A 2 -5.21 -3.15 -3.83
N LYS A 3 -5.65 -4.21 -3.15
CA LYS A 3 -6.32 -4.13 -1.84
C LYS A 3 -5.90 -5.32 -0.98
N GLN A 4 -6.30 -5.32 0.28
CA GLN A 4 -6.05 -6.43 1.19
C GLN A 4 -6.43 -7.78 0.57
N GLY A 5 -5.50 -8.75 0.64
CA GLY A 5 -5.62 -10.06 0.01
C GLY A 5 -5.06 -10.14 -1.42
N ALA A 6 -4.66 -9.02 -2.03
CA ALA A 6 -3.90 -9.05 -3.28
C ALA A 6 -2.48 -9.58 -3.04
N MET A 7 -1.91 -10.24 -4.05
CA MET A 7 -0.57 -10.81 -3.99
C MET A 7 0.18 -10.59 -5.30
N GLY A 8 1.52 -10.65 -5.25
CA GLY A 8 2.38 -10.70 -6.43
C GLY A 8 3.26 -9.47 -6.65
N SER A 9 3.89 -9.40 -7.82
CA SER A 9 4.92 -8.40 -8.14
C SER A 9 4.43 -6.95 -8.04
N GLN A 10 3.15 -6.69 -8.32
CA GLN A 10 2.56 -5.37 -8.17
C GLN A 10 2.46 -4.93 -6.70
N VAL A 11 2.22 -5.87 -5.79
CA VAL A 11 2.21 -5.61 -4.34
C VAL A 11 3.63 -5.38 -3.83
N VAL A 12 4.60 -6.15 -4.32
CA VAL A 12 6.02 -5.93 -4.02
C VAL A 12 6.45 -4.51 -4.40
N GLU A 13 6.09 -4.06 -5.60
CA GLU A 13 6.41 -2.72 -6.07
C GLU A 13 5.75 -1.63 -5.20
N LEU A 14 4.48 -1.81 -4.85
CA LEU A 14 3.78 -0.91 -3.93
C LEU A 14 4.47 -0.83 -2.56
N GLN A 15 4.78 -1.99 -1.96
CA GLN A 15 5.45 -2.11 -0.68
C GLN A 15 6.83 -1.43 -0.70
N LYS A 16 7.60 -1.58 -1.78
CA LYS A 16 8.89 -0.89 -1.97
C LYS A 16 8.71 0.63 -1.97
N ARG A 17 7.79 1.16 -2.79
CA ARG A 17 7.52 2.61 -2.87
C ARG A 17 7.07 3.21 -1.56
N LEU A 18 6.22 2.49 -0.81
CA LEU A 18 5.78 2.92 0.51
C LEU A 18 6.96 2.93 1.50
N LYS A 19 7.83 1.92 1.44
CA LYS A 19 9.05 1.86 2.27
C LYS A 19 10.02 3.00 1.95
N GLU A 20 10.22 3.33 0.67
CA GLU A 20 11.05 4.48 0.23
C GLU A 20 10.53 5.81 0.76
N LYS A 21 9.22 5.93 0.93
CA LYS A 21 8.57 7.10 1.53
C LYS A 21 8.50 7.04 3.06
N ASN A 22 9.25 6.13 3.70
CA ASN A 22 9.30 5.92 5.15
C ASN A 22 7.97 5.50 5.79
N PHE A 23 7.05 4.87 5.04
CA PHE A 23 5.85 4.26 5.61
C PHE A 23 6.14 2.85 6.12
N ASN A 24 5.57 2.51 7.28
CA ASN A 24 5.71 1.20 7.87
C ASN A 24 4.77 0.19 7.20
N ILE A 25 5.30 -0.55 6.23
CA ILE A 25 4.61 -1.64 5.51
C ILE A 25 4.80 -3.02 6.14
N GLY A 26 5.71 -3.17 7.11
CA GLY A 26 6.19 -4.47 7.57
C GLY A 26 7.26 -5.05 6.62
N LYS A 27 6.99 -6.23 6.04
CA LYS A 27 7.89 -6.90 5.09
C LYS A 27 7.49 -6.60 3.65
N VAL A 28 8.48 -6.58 2.76
CA VAL A 28 8.25 -6.58 1.30
C VAL A 28 8.21 -8.04 0.87
N ASP A 29 7.06 -8.67 1.02
CA ASP A 29 6.80 -10.09 0.73
C ASP A 29 5.90 -10.31 -0.50
N GLY A 30 5.32 -9.23 -1.02
CA GLY A 30 4.36 -9.32 -2.11
C GLY A 30 2.95 -9.67 -1.65
N ASP A 31 2.69 -9.72 -0.35
CA ASP A 31 1.36 -9.95 0.23
C ASP A 31 0.76 -8.64 0.71
N PHE A 32 -0.43 -8.30 0.19
CA PHE A 32 -1.16 -7.12 0.63
C PHE A 32 -1.88 -7.45 1.94
N GLY A 33 -1.11 -7.51 3.03
CA GLY A 33 -1.62 -7.75 4.36
C GLY A 33 -2.10 -6.48 5.09
N PRO A 34 -2.49 -6.61 6.37
CA PRO A 34 -2.89 -5.48 7.21
C PRO A 34 -1.82 -4.38 7.33
N GLY A 35 -0.54 -4.76 7.32
CA GLY A 35 0.58 -3.80 7.35
C GLY A 35 0.63 -2.94 6.08
N THR A 36 0.55 -3.56 4.91
CA THR A 36 0.50 -2.84 3.62
C THR A 36 -0.73 -1.96 3.53
N LYS A 37 -1.91 -2.42 3.99
CA LYS A 37 -3.13 -1.60 4.03
C LYS A 37 -2.96 -0.34 4.88
N THR A 38 -2.42 -0.50 6.09
CA THR A 38 -2.16 0.63 6.99
C THR A 38 -1.20 1.64 6.38
N ALA A 39 -0.14 1.18 5.72
CA ALA A 39 0.80 2.03 5.03
C ALA A 39 0.18 2.77 3.83
N VAL A 40 -0.68 2.10 3.05
CA VAL A 40 -1.43 2.74 1.96
C VAL A 40 -2.35 3.84 2.51
N MET A 41 -3.09 3.57 3.58
CA MET A 41 -3.93 4.57 4.25
C MET A 41 -3.13 5.76 4.77
N ALA A 42 -1.97 5.49 5.39
CA ALA A 42 -1.07 6.54 5.87
C ALA A 42 -0.52 7.39 4.72
N PHE A 43 -0.13 6.75 3.61
CA PHE A 43 0.30 7.45 2.41
C PHE A 43 -0.83 8.31 1.85
N GLN A 44 -2.02 7.74 1.64
CA GLN A 44 -3.19 8.48 1.15
C GLN A 44 -3.50 9.70 2.02
N LYS A 45 -3.49 9.55 3.34
CA LYS A 45 -3.65 10.65 4.28
C LYS A 45 -2.56 11.72 4.13
N SER A 46 -1.31 11.31 3.93
CA SER A 46 -0.17 12.24 3.77
C SER A 46 -0.25 13.10 2.51
N VAL A 47 -0.93 12.61 1.46
CA VAL A 47 -1.12 13.33 0.20
C VAL A 47 -2.51 13.94 0.05
N GLY A 48 -3.31 13.98 1.12
CA GLY A 48 -4.65 14.58 1.11
C GLY A 48 -5.74 13.75 0.41
N LEU A 49 -5.47 12.47 0.13
CA LEU A 49 -6.46 11.54 -0.43
C LEU A 49 -7.31 10.91 0.68
N THR A 50 -8.49 10.42 0.29
CA THR A 50 -9.31 9.59 1.20
C THR A 50 -8.56 8.27 1.49
N PRO A 51 -8.28 7.94 2.77
CA PRO A 51 -7.50 6.78 3.14
C PRO A 51 -8.33 5.49 3.09
N ASP A 52 -8.72 5.05 1.88
CA ASP A 52 -9.51 3.82 1.68
C ASP A 52 -8.68 2.53 1.74
N GLY A 53 -7.34 2.64 1.77
CA GLY A 53 -6.43 1.50 1.83
C GLY A 53 -6.35 0.70 0.53
N VAL A 54 -6.77 1.29 -0.59
CA VAL A 54 -6.70 0.71 -1.93
C VAL A 54 -5.66 1.47 -2.75
N ALA A 55 -4.71 0.76 -3.34
CA ALA A 55 -3.68 1.37 -4.19
C ALA A 55 -4.04 1.22 -5.68
N GLY A 56 -3.99 2.33 -6.41
CA GLY A 56 -4.38 2.44 -7.82
C GLY A 56 -5.63 3.29 -8.00
N GLU A 57 -5.84 3.79 -9.21
CA GLU A 57 -6.93 4.70 -9.51
C GLU A 57 -8.29 4.00 -9.44
N LYS A 58 -9.26 4.65 -8.78
CA LYS A 58 -10.66 4.47 -9.15
C LYS A 58 -10.84 5.22 -10.50
N PRO A 59 -11.47 4.61 -11.51
CA PRO A 59 -11.80 5.30 -12.75
C PRO A 59 -12.69 6.52 -12.49
#